data_AF-A0A7R8CSV6-F1
#
_entry.id   AF-A0A7R8CSV6-F1
#
_cell.length_a   1.000
_cell.length_b   1.000
_cell.length_c   1.000
_cell.angle_alpha   90.00
_cell.angle_beta   90.00
_cell.angle_gamma   90.00
#
_symmetry.space_group_name_H-M   'P 1'
#
loop_
_entity.id
_entity.type
_entity.pdbx_description
1 polymer ?
#
loop_
_entity_poly.entity_id
_entity_poly.type
_entity_poly.pdbx_seq_one_letter_code
_entity_poly.pdbx_strand_id
1 'polypeptide(L)'
;MRPVPTTMKFYNLLFVGYSQGHHQMQLFQKQLKFLEFLKYYDRVSSPSESERSVWMTKYKVEFKKFPEDVANKRLPLTPLVTLPKKEKFNLLGKEFQLTNYKLWVSVAHVLNFNSDNILVKTIENAFEDMLNSSDHTKDGLSFDSNNEKLLEKIYECLNAMTDFFKATSCAYWILNKLPMGRDKVNTSKKYVLIAEKWKEVAEGTEDEARSISALEFAIDGNLRVETEFILIKYGLSEQRYLDMVNEKAIDNLVLSLYEHDSIIKRSKTAGGDYPDINGAVEEIAKIQKISLMSLKYDMLTNWLPENKDLNYMDESLSLDFHQSSRRKNLKTDEKDKDNYIRCVYISQCSELHHFLMSIALGKSTSMSSVHSTSHKLRALKCLLSVVDENAFEKLAITNYSELLELYSSLIFVSKLESLGLHYDLETYKSCDKKILIESILRSSGVTKEGLDLIVDLSIFFSIFDSMLWDDLLKRLVQHSSSRLEKCFTQIKSPTPSLAFRKLFKGMESSRSPTLYIKRESF
;
A
#
# COMPACT_ATOMS: atom_id res chain seq x y z
N MET A 1 -29.94 -71.33 52.46
CA MET A 1 -29.09 -70.39 51.68
C MET A 1 -27.69 -70.98 51.65
N ARG A 2 -27.16 -71.33 50.46
CA ARG A 2 -25.80 -71.86 50.32
C ARG A 2 -24.79 -70.70 50.49
N PRO A 3 -23.65 -70.89 51.17
CA PRO A 3 -22.62 -69.86 51.23
C PRO A 3 -21.94 -69.73 49.87
N VAL A 4 -21.91 -68.51 49.36
CA VAL A 4 -21.12 -68.11 48.19
C VAL A 4 -19.64 -68.23 48.55
N PRO A 5 -18.76 -68.78 47.69
CA PRO A 5 -17.39 -69.08 48.08
C PRO A 5 -16.54 -67.80 48.19
N THR A 6 -15.83 -67.70 49.31
CA THR A 6 -14.91 -66.63 49.72
C THR A 6 -13.72 -66.43 48.76
N THR A 7 -13.60 -67.22 47.70
CA THR A 7 -12.50 -67.21 46.73
C THR A 7 -12.57 -66.06 45.71
N MET A 8 -13.75 -65.52 45.40
CA MET A 8 -13.87 -64.37 44.48
C MET A 8 -13.42 -63.02 45.08
N LYS A 9 -13.51 -62.86 46.41
CA LYS A 9 -13.02 -61.65 47.10
C LYS A 9 -11.50 -61.59 47.17
N PHE A 10 -10.83 -62.75 47.26
CA PHE A 10 -9.37 -62.83 47.25
C PHE A 10 -8.76 -62.51 45.88
N TYR A 11 -9.39 -62.94 44.78
CA TYR A 11 -8.93 -62.59 43.43
C TYR A 11 -9.06 -61.09 43.13
N ASN A 12 -10.15 -60.44 43.57
CA ASN A 12 -10.27 -58.98 43.41
C ASN A 12 -9.30 -58.18 44.30
N LEU A 13 -9.00 -58.63 45.52
CA LEU A 13 -8.00 -57.99 46.38
C LEU A 13 -6.56 -58.20 45.88
N LEU A 14 -6.26 -59.38 45.33
CA LEU A 14 -4.98 -59.62 44.65
C LEU A 14 -4.88 -58.81 43.36
N PHE A 15 -5.94 -58.68 42.55
CA PHE A 15 -5.90 -57.87 41.32
C PHE A 15 -5.82 -56.36 41.61
N VAL A 16 -6.49 -55.87 42.67
CA VAL A 16 -6.37 -54.49 43.15
C VAL A 16 -5.00 -54.23 43.79
N GLY A 17 -4.45 -55.18 44.56
CA GLY A 17 -3.11 -55.10 45.12
C GLY A 17 -1.99 -55.20 44.06
N TYR A 18 -2.17 -56.04 43.05
CA TYR A 18 -1.23 -56.19 41.93
C TYR A 18 -1.28 -54.99 40.99
N SER A 19 -2.46 -54.43 40.72
CA SER A 19 -2.62 -53.21 39.93
C SER A 19 -2.12 -51.96 40.67
N GLN A 20 -2.36 -51.85 41.99
CA GLN A 20 -1.77 -50.80 42.82
C GLN A 20 -0.25 -50.93 42.95
N GLY A 21 0.27 -52.15 43.12
CA GLY A 21 1.71 -52.44 43.14
C GLY A 21 2.41 -52.17 41.80
N HIS A 22 1.79 -52.55 40.68
CA HIS A 22 2.30 -52.21 39.34
C HIS A 22 2.28 -50.70 39.07
N HIS A 23 1.22 -50.01 39.48
CA HIS A 23 1.10 -48.56 39.31
C HIS A 23 2.13 -47.80 40.17
N GLN A 24 2.36 -48.25 41.41
CA GLN A 24 3.41 -47.73 42.29
C GLN A 24 4.82 -48.02 41.74
N MET A 25 5.05 -49.20 41.17
CA MET A 25 6.35 -49.55 40.56
C MET A 25 6.65 -48.72 39.31
N GLN A 26 5.64 -48.47 38.47
CA GLN A 26 5.76 -47.57 37.32
C GLN A 26 6.00 -46.10 37.74
N LEU A 27 5.35 -45.63 38.81
CA LEU A 27 5.58 -44.31 39.38
C LEU A 27 7.02 -44.18 39.92
N PHE A 28 7.51 -45.19 40.62
CA PHE A 28 8.87 -45.20 41.17
C PHE A 28 9.94 -45.21 40.07
N GLN A 29 9.75 -45.99 38.99
CA GLN A 29 10.63 -45.97 37.83
C GLN A 29 10.65 -44.61 37.12
N LYS A 30 9.50 -43.93 37.01
CA LYS A 30 9.43 -42.56 36.46
C LYS A 30 10.17 -41.55 37.35
N GLN A 31 10.05 -41.68 38.68
CA GLN A 31 10.75 -40.83 39.64
C GLN A 31 12.27 -41.00 39.56
N LEU A 32 12.76 -42.24 39.43
CA LEU A 32 14.18 -42.55 39.26
C LEU A 32 14.75 -41.92 37.98
N LYS A 33 14.08 -42.12 36.84
CA LYS A 33 14.49 -41.51 35.56
C LYS A 33 14.53 -39.98 35.63
N PHE A 34 13.54 -39.38 36.31
CA PHE A 34 13.53 -37.93 36.48
C PHE A 34 14.60 -37.44 37.46
N LEU A 35 14.90 -38.20 38.51
CA LEU A 35 15.98 -37.89 39.45
C LEU A 35 17.35 -37.95 38.77
N GLU A 36 17.57 -38.93 37.89
CA GLU A 36 18.79 -39.00 37.07
C GLU A 36 18.94 -37.76 36.19
N PHE A 37 17.86 -37.28 35.57
CA PHE A 37 17.86 -36.01 34.84
C PHE A 37 18.20 -34.82 35.74
N LEU A 38 17.52 -34.70 36.89
CA LEU A 38 17.73 -33.60 37.85
C LEU A 38 19.12 -33.59 38.47
N LYS A 39 19.82 -34.73 38.49
CA LYS A 39 21.21 -34.81 38.98
C LYS A 39 22.17 -34.00 38.10
N TYR A 40 21.91 -33.98 36.79
CA TYR A 40 22.76 -33.31 35.80
C TYR A 40 22.19 -31.98 35.30
N TYR A 41 20.91 -31.72 35.52
CA TYR A 41 20.29 -30.45 35.15
C TYR A 41 20.63 -29.34 36.16
N ASP A 42 21.23 -28.27 35.66
CA ASP A 42 21.45 -27.04 36.41
C ASP A 42 20.29 -26.06 36.16
N ARG A 43 19.77 -25.50 37.25
CA ARG A 43 18.63 -24.59 37.24
C ARG A 43 18.96 -23.29 36.52
N VAL A 44 18.03 -22.79 35.71
CA VAL A 44 18.22 -21.56 34.92
C VAL A 44 17.44 -20.37 35.47
N SER A 45 16.27 -20.61 36.08
CA SER A 45 15.41 -19.55 36.61
C SER A 45 15.34 -19.56 38.14
N SER A 46 15.10 -18.41 38.76
CA SER A 46 14.89 -18.34 40.20
C SER A 46 13.60 -19.06 40.64
N PRO A 47 13.52 -19.53 41.91
CA PRO A 47 12.34 -20.17 42.47
C PRO A 47 11.06 -19.36 42.26
N SER A 48 10.07 -20.01 41.65
CA SER A 48 8.77 -19.40 41.36
C SER A 48 7.95 -19.21 42.65
N GLU A 49 7.01 -18.26 42.62
CA GLU A 49 6.14 -18.01 43.77
C GLU A 49 5.21 -19.20 44.07
N SER A 50 4.85 -19.98 43.04
CA SER A 50 4.11 -21.23 43.19
C SER A 50 4.94 -22.29 43.93
N GLU A 51 6.23 -22.42 43.62
CA GLU A 51 7.16 -23.30 44.34
C GLU A 51 7.27 -22.90 45.83
N ARG A 52 7.41 -21.60 46.11
CA ARG A 52 7.43 -21.07 47.49
C ARG A 52 6.13 -21.37 48.21
N SER A 53 4.99 -21.15 47.56
CA SER A 53 3.66 -21.38 48.14
C SER A 53 3.43 -22.87 48.45
N VAL A 54 3.84 -23.77 47.56
CA VAL A 54 3.74 -25.23 47.77
C VAL A 54 4.64 -25.66 48.92
N TRP A 55 5.87 -25.14 48.99
CA TRP A 55 6.78 -25.40 50.10
C TRP A 55 6.18 -24.94 51.44
N MET A 56 5.72 -23.69 51.49
CA MET A 56 5.13 -23.08 52.69
C MET A 56 3.84 -23.77 53.13
N THR A 57 3.11 -24.42 52.23
CA THR A 57 1.90 -25.18 52.58
C THR A 57 2.25 -26.56 53.13
N LYS A 58 3.20 -27.25 52.51
CA LYS A 58 3.52 -28.66 52.82
C LYS A 58 4.49 -28.82 53.99
N TYR A 59 5.39 -27.86 54.18
CA TYR A 59 6.51 -27.95 55.14
C TYR A 59 6.48 -26.86 56.22
N LYS A 60 5.35 -26.12 56.33
CA LYS A 60 5.17 -24.99 57.26
C LYS A 60 5.56 -25.27 58.70
N VAL A 61 5.32 -26.50 59.15
CA VAL A 61 5.48 -26.93 60.54
C VAL A 61 6.93 -27.30 60.85
N GLU A 62 7.66 -27.85 59.86
CA GLU A 62 9.02 -28.37 60.03
C GLU A 62 10.09 -27.34 59.68
N PHE A 63 9.83 -26.45 58.71
CA PHE A 63 10.81 -25.49 58.21
C PHE A 63 10.25 -24.07 58.25
N LYS A 64 10.86 -23.20 59.07
CA LYS A 64 10.42 -21.80 59.26
C LYS A 64 10.76 -20.86 58.08
N LYS A 65 11.65 -21.26 57.17
CA LYS A 65 12.12 -20.47 56.03
C LYS A 65 12.26 -21.35 54.79
N PHE A 66 12.02 -20.76 53.62
CA PHE A 66 12.25 -21.41 52.34
C PHE A 66 13.77 -21.53 52.08
N PRO A 67 14.27 -22.69 51.62
CA PRO A 67 15.70 -22.93 51.41
C PRO A 67 16.18 -22.29 50.10
N GLU A 68 16.34 -20.98 50.12
CA GLU A 68 16.69 -20.15 48.95
C GLU A 68 17.95 -20.63 48.23
N ASP A 69 19.02 -20.93 48.97
CA ASP A 69 20.33 -21.29 48.41
C ASP A 69 20.30 -22.61 47.61
N VAL A 70 19.50 -23.58 48.08
CA VAL A 70 19.35 -24.88 47.42
C VAL A 70 18.36 -24.77 46.26
N ALA A 71 17.25 -24.05 46.48
CA ALA A 71 16.23 -23.86 45.46
C ALA A 71 16.76 -23.09 44.24
N ASN A 72 17.69 -22.14 44.42
CA ASN A 72 18.34 -21.47 43.28
C ASN A 72 19.24 -22.39 42.44
N LYS A 73 19.70 -23.54 42.98
CA LYS A 73 20.61 -24.46 42.29
C LYS A 73 19.93 -25.70 41.73
N ARG A 74 18.81 -26.12 42.33
CA ARG A 74 18.16 -27.41 42.03
C ARG A 74 16.65 -27.28 42.02
N LEU A 75 16.00 -28.07 41.17
CA LEU A 75 14.55 -28.15 41.08
C LEU A 75 13.98 -29.13 42.11
N PRO A 76 12.75 -28.88 42.61
CA PRO A 76 12.19 -29.67 43.70
C PRO A 76 11.56 -30.96 43.16
N LEU A 77 12.15 -32.12 43.48
CA LEU A 77 11.65 -33.43 43.03
C LEU A 77 10.21 -33.71 43.51
N THR A 78 9.95 -33.57 44.81
CA THR A 78 8.68 -33.98 45.40
C THR A 78 7.48 -33.25 44.79
N PRO A 79 7.46 -31.90 44.69
CA PRO A 79 6.40 -31.17 43.98
C PRO A 79 6.26 -31.60 42.51
N LEU A 80 7.37 -31.78 41.79
CA LEU A 80 7.34 -32.16 40.37
C LEU A 80 6.79 -33.55 40.12
N VAL A 81 6.77 -34.41 41.14
CA VAL A 81 6.19 -35.75 41.06
C VAL A 81 4.73 -35.74 41.52
N THR A 82 4.43 -35.05 42.63
CA THR A 82 3.12 -35.15 43.31
C THR A 82 2.06 -34.19 42.80
N LEU A 83 2.43 -33.03 42.23
CA LEU A 83 1.45 -32.02 41.82
C LEU A 83 0.65 -32.45 40.57
N PRO A 84 -0.52 -31.85 40.29
CA PRO A 84 -1.21 -32.01 39.02
C PRO A 84 -0.38 -31.46 37.84
N LYS A 85 -0.61 -31.98 36.62
CA LYS A 85 0.15 -31.58 35.42
C LYS A 85 0.24 -30.06 35.20
N LYS A 86 -0.88 -29.35 35.38
CA LYS A 86 -0.95 -27.88 35.19
C LYS A 86 -0.03 -27.13 36.17
N GLU A 87 -0.02 -27.55 37.43
CA GLU A 87 0.82 -26.92 38.47
C GLU A 87 2.29 -27.24 38.28
N LYS A 88 2.63 -28.47 37.87
CA LYS A 88 4.01 -28.83 37.48
C LYS A 88 4.51 -27.95 36.34
N PHE A 89 3.68 -27.75 35.31
CA PHE A 89 4.03 -26.96 34.14
C PHE A 89 4.22 -25.48 34.50
N ASN A 90 3.36 -24.93 35.37
CA ASN A 90 3.51 -23.56 35.87
C ASN A 90 4.79 -23.38 36.71
N LEU A 91 5.17 -24.39 37.50
CA LEU A 91 6.41 -24.35 38.29
C LEU A 91 7.65 -24.30 37.39
N LEU A 92 7.63 -25.09 36.30
CA LEU A 92 8.73 -25.19 35.33
C LEU A 92 8.65 -24.12 34.23
N GLY A 93 7.61 -23.30 34.20
CA GLY A 93 7.33 -22.42 33.08
C GLY A 93 8.50 -21.53 32.69
N LYS A 94 9.24 -20.98 33.66
CA LYS A 94 10.42 -20.12 33.44
C LYS A 94 11.73 -20.88 33.16
N GLU A 95 11.74 -22.20 33.35
CA GLU A 95 12.93 -23.03 33.08
C GLU A 95 13.07 -23.36 31.59
N PHE A 96 11.98 -23.26 30.81
CA PHE A 96 11.99 -23.55 29.39
C PHE A 96 12.60 -22.38 28.60
N GLN A 97 13.82 -22.57 28.09
CA GLN A 97 14.58 -21.57 27.33
C GLN A 97 15.12 -22.13 26.00
N LEU A 98 15.43 -21.24 25.05
CA LEU A 98 15.95 -21.63 23.72
C LEU A 98 17.25 -22.44 23.78
N THR A 99 18.02 -22.35 24.87
CA THR A 99 19.28 -23.07 25.07
C THR A 99 19.07 -24.51 25.57
N ASN A 100 17.98 -24.79 26.30
CA ASN A 100 17.80 -26.05 27.03
C ASN A 100 16.54 -26.83 26.63
N TYR A 101 15.69 -26.30 25.75
CA TYR A 101 14.41 -26.93 25.41
C TYR A 101 14.55 -28.36 24.87
N LYS A 102 15.61 -28.67 24.11
CA LYS A 102 15.87 -30.03 23.58
C LYS A 102 16.02 -31.06 24.72
N LEU A 103 16.65 -30.66 25.82
CA LEU A 103 16.78 -31.50 27.01
C LEU A 103 15.40 -31.74 27.65
N TRP A 104 14.60 -30.69 27.80
CA TRP A 104 13.25 -30.78 28.36
C TRP A 104 12.29 -31.61 27.50
N VAL A 105 12.38 -31.51 26.18
CA VAL A 105 11.60 -32.33 25.23
C VAL A 105 11.95 -33.82 25.40
N SER A 106 13.22 -34.17 25.63
CA SER A 106 13.63 -35.57 25.84
C SER A 106 13.00 -36.22 27.09
N VAL A 107 12.70 -35.41 28.11
CA VAL A 107 12.15 -35.86 29.40
C VAL A 107 10.64 -35.61 29.53
N ALA A 108 10.02 -34.98 28.52
CA ALA A 108 8.59 -34.63 28.52
C ALA A 108 7.67 -35.82 28.83
N HIS A 109 7.98 -36.99 28.26
CA HIS A 109 7.24 -38.23 28.46
C HIS A 109 7.27 -38.73 29.91
N VAL A 110 8.37 -38.48 30.65
CA VAL A 110 8.51 -38.87 32.07
C VAL A 110 7.58 -38.02 32.95
N LEU A 111 7.44 -36.73 32.61
CA LEU A 111 6.57 -35.77 33.30
C LEU A 111 5.11 -35.82 32.80
N ASN A 112 4.81 -36.67 31.82
CA ASN A 112 3.53 -36.74 31.10
C ASN A 112 3.10 -35.38 30.48
N PHE A 113 4.06 -34.59 30.01
CA PHE A 113 3.85 -33.35 29.26
C PHE A 113 3.80 -33.62 27.76
N ASN A 114 3.10 -32.75 27.03
CA ASN A 114 3.18 -32.69 25.57
C ASN A 114 4.43 -31.85 25.21
N SER A 115 5.30 -32.40 24.36
CA SER A 115 6.51 -31.74 23.87
C SER A 115 6.22 -30.37 23.24
N ASP A 116 5.14 -30.25 22.46
CA ASP A 116 4.76 -29.01 21.80
C ASP A 116 4.37 -27.92 22.79
N ASN A 117 3.82 -28.28 23.96
CA ASN A 117 3.52 -27.29 24.99
C ASN A 117 4.81 -26.70 25.59
N ILE A 118 5.86 -27.52 25.74
CA ILE A 118 7.19 -27.06 26.19
C ILE A 118 7.78 -26.11 25.15
N LEU A 119 7.67 -26.45 23.86
CA LEU A 119 8.15 -25.62 22.75
C LEU A 119 7.42 -24.27 22.70
N VAL A 120 6.09 -24.26 22.80
CA VAL A 120 5.28 -23.03 22.87
C VAL A 120 5.73 -22.16 24.04
N LYS A 121 5.90 -22.74 25.24
CA LYS A 121 6.31 -21.96 26.41
C LYS A 121 7.75 -21.43 26.29
N THR A 122 8.63 -22.21 25.67
CA THR A 122 10.00 -21.77 25.37
C THR A 122 9.98 -20.53 24.47
N ILE A 123 9.13 -20.54 23.44
CA ILE A 123 8.98 -19.42 22.50
C ILE A 123 8.39 -18.19 23.20
N GLU A 124 7.34 -18.35 24.00
CA GLU A 124 6.74 -17.26 24.78
C GLU A 124 7.78 -16.58 25.66
N ASN A 125 8.56 -17.36 26.44
CA ASN A 125 9.58 -16.80 27.32
C ASN A 125 10.67 -16.06 26.53
N ALA A 126 11.17 -16.66 25.45
CA ALA A 126 12.20 -16.04 24.63
C ALA A 126 11.72 -14.75 23.95
N PHE A 127 10.45 -14.70 23.57
CA PHE A 127 9.83 -13.53 22.97
C PHE A 127 9.55 -12.43 24.01
N GLU A 128 9.08 -12.79 25.21
CA GLU A 128 8.92 -11.86 26.33
C GLU A 128 10.27 -11.25 26.75
N ASP A 129 11.34 -12.05 26.79
CA ASP A 129 12.70 -11.56 27.06
C ASP A 129 13.18 -10.59 25.96
N MET A 130 12.84 -10.84 24.69
CA MET A 130 13.13 -9.94 23.57
C MET A 130 12.39 -8.59 23.74
N LEU A 131 11.10 -8.62 24.09
CA LEU A 131 10.31 -7.40 24.30
C LEU A 131 10.87 -6.59 25.49
N ASN A 132 11.09 -7.24 26.63
CA ASN A 132 11.53 -6.60 27.88
C ASN A 132 12.95 -6.03 27.77
N SER A 133 13.83 -6.64 26.98
CA SER A 133 15.19 -6.12 26.76
C SER A 133 15.23 -4.87 25.88
N SER A 134 14.17 -4.61 25.11
CA SER A 134 14.09 -3.44 24.21
C SER A 134 13.60 -2.14 24.86
N ASP A 135 13.01 -2.21 26.07
CA ASP A 135 12.45 -1.05 26.79
C ASP A 135 13.51 -0.10 27.40
N HIS A 136 14.79 -0.50 27.44
CA HIS A 136 15.87 0.31 28.04
C HIS A 136 16.64 1.19 27.05
N THR A 137 16.41 1.03 25.75
CA THR A 137 16.91 1.95 24.71
C THR A 137 15.75 2.83 24.26
N LYS A 138 15.96 4.16 24.20
CA LYS A 138 14.94 5.14 23.78
C LYS A 138 14.35 4.90 22.38
N ASP A 139 14.91 3.95 21.64
CA ASP A 139 14.41 3.40 20.39
C ASP A 139 13.87 1.98 20.66
N GLY A 140 12.67 1.89 21.23
CA GLY A 140 11.98 0.60 21.34
C GLY A 140 11.84 -0.02 19.96
N LEU A 141 12.13 -1.33 19.82
CA LEU A 141 12.04 -2.16 18.60
C LEU A 141 11.89 -1.31 17.32
N SER A 142 12.98 -0.63 16.97
CA SER A 142 13.04 0.27 15.82
C SER A 142 12.54 -0.45 14.57
N PHE A 143 12.05 0.32 13.60
CA PHE A 143 11.79 -0.16 12.23
C PHE A 143 12.95 -1.01 11.66
N ASP A 144 14.19 -0.76 12.14
CA ASP A 144 15.44 -1.42 11.78
C ASP A 144 16.04 -2.35 12.86
N SER A 145 15.34 -2.66 13.96
CA SER A 145 15.86 -3.65 14.93
C SER A 145 15.96 -5.01 14.24
N ASN A 146 17.17 -5.53 14.09
CA ASN A 146 17.43 -6.76 13.34
C ASN A 146 17.68 -7.92 14.33
N ASN A 147 16.62 -8.48 14.90
CA ASN A 147 16.70 -9.61 15.86
C ASN A 147 16.82 -10.98 15.15
N GLU A 148 17.34 -10.98 13.93
CA GLU A 148 17.37 -12.10 12.99
C GLU A 148 17.86 -13.41 13.63
N LYS A 149 18.97 -13.39 14.38
CA LYS A 149 19.54 -14.59 15.02
C LYS A 149 18.65 -15.19 16.11
N LEU A 150 17.89 -14.36 16.84
CA LEU A 150 17.00 -14.85 17.89
C LEU A 150 15.70 -15.37 17.28
N LEU A 151 15.17 -14.68 16.27
CA LEU A 151 14.03 -15.13 15.49
C LEU A 151 14.32 -16.46 14.77
N GLU A 152 15.51 -16.64 14.19
CA GLU A 152 15.94 -17.91 13.61
C GLU A 152 15.84 -19.08 14.59
N LYS A 153 16.34 -18.91 15.82
CA LYS A 153 16.22 -19.93 16.87
C LYS A 153 14.77 -20.19 17.28
N ILE A 154 13.93 -19.16 17.30
CA ILE A 154 12.49 -19.32 17.53
C ILE A 154 11.86 -20.13 16.39
N TYR A 155 12.23 -19.88 15.12
CA TYR A 155 11.73 -20.67 13.99
C TYR A 155 12.26 -22.10 14.00
N GLU A 156 13.49 -22.36 14.45
CA GLU A 156 13.98 -23.73 14.68
C GLU A 156 13.10 -24.45 15.72
N CYS A 157 12.71 -23.74 16.79
CA CYS A 157 11.80 -24.26 17.82
C CYS A 157 10.40 -24.54 17.25
N LEU A 158 9.86 -23.65 16.41
CA LEU A 158 8.57 -23.85 15.73
C LEU A 158 8.59 -25.04 14.77
N ASN A 159 9.65 -25.21 13.98
CA ASN A 159 9.79 -26.34 13.05
C ASN A 159 9.99 -27.69 13.77
N ALA A 160 10.37 -27.68 15.04
CA ALA A 160 10.50 -28.91 15.85
C ALA A 160 9.15 -29.40 16.42
N MET A 161 8.06 -28.62 16.29
CA MET A 161 6.74 -29.01 16.78
C MET A 161 6.12 -30.11 15.93
N THR A 162 5.42 -31.05 16.58
CA THR A 162 4.67 -32.11 15.90
C THR A 162 3.26 -31.68 15.53
N ASP A 163 2.65 -30.83 16.34
CA ASP A 163 1.32 -30.25 16.12
C ASP A 163 1.42 -28.98 15.28
N PHE A 164 1.12 -29.11 13.98
CA PHE A 164 1.14 -28.00 13.03
C PHE A 164 0.12 -26.90 13.35
N PHE A 165 -1.03 -27.23 13.96
CA PHE A 165 -2.02 -26.24 14.36
C PHE A 165 -1.46 -25.32 15.45
N LYS A 166 -0.78 -25.89 16.44
CA LYS A 166 -0.09 -25.11 17.48
C LYS A 166 1.08 -24.31 16.92
N ALA A 167 1.87 -24.89 16.03
CA ALA A 167 2.98 -24.18 15.38
C ALA A 167 2.48 -22.94 14.62
N THR A 168 1.42 -23.12 13.83
CA THR A 168 0.77 -22.05 13.06
C THR A 168 0.16 -20.98 13.98
N SER A 169 -0.52 -21.39 15.06
CA SER A 169 -1.10 -20.48 16.05
C SER A 169 -0.03 -19.67 16.81
N CYS A 170 1.08 -20.31 17.16
CA CYS A 170 2.20 -19.66 17.83
C CYS A 170 2.90 -18.67 16.91
N ALA A 171 3.12 -19.04 15.64
CA ALA A 171 3.67 -18.13 14.63
C ALA A 171 2.78 -16.88 14.42
N TYR A 172 1.45 -17.06 14.38
CA TYR A 172 0.51 -15.94 14.32
C TYR A 172 0.55 -15.06 15.58
N TRP A 173 0.67 -15.66 16.76
CA TRP A 173 0.82 -14.92 18.02
C TRP A 173 2.08 -14.04 18.03
N ILE A 174 3.23 -14.56 17.59
CA ILE A 174 4.48 -13.80 17.45
C ILE A 174 4.26 -12.62 16.49
N LEU A 175 3.68 -12.89 15.31
CA LEU A 175 3.44 -11.89 14.28
C LEU A 175 2.62 -10.70 14.79
N ASN A 176 1.58 -10.96 15.58
CA ASN A 176 0.71 -9.92 16.12
C ASN A 176 1.36 -9.09 17.23
N LYS A 177 2.34 -9.65 17.95
CA LYS A 177 3.04 -8.96 19.02
C LYS A 177 4.23 -8.13 18.53
N LEU A 178 4.74 -8.41 17.32
CA LEU A 178 5.80 -7.63 16.72
C LEU A 178 5.30 -6.24 16.27
N PRO A 179 6.06 -5.16 16.56
CA PRO A 179 5.80 -3.85 15.99
C PRO A 179 6.07 -3.87 14.49
N MET A 180 5.53 -2.87 13.77
CA MET A 180 5.70 -2.80 12.33
C MET A 180 7.16 -2.49 11.96
N GLY A 181 7.77 -3.35 11.14
CA GLY A 181 9.18 -3.26 10.75
C GLY A 181 9.63 -4.50 9.97
N ARG A 182 10.92 -4.59 9.66
CA ARG A 182 11.48 -5.69 8.85
C ARG A 182 11.28 -7.06 9.51
N ASP A 183 11.43 -7.14 10.83
CA ASP A 183 11.22 -8.36 11.60
C ASP A 183 9.79 -8.89 11.46
N LYS A 184 8.79 -8.00 11.41
CA LYS A 184 7.38 -8.39 11.23
C LYS A 184 7.11 -8.94 9.83
N VAL A 185 7.68 -8.31 8.79
CA VAL A 185 7.59 -8.78 7.40
C VAL A 185 8.31 -10.13 7.22
N ASN A 186 9.48 -10.30 7.82
CA ASN A 186 10.18 -11.59 7.78
C ASN A 186 9.40 -12.67 8.52
N THR A 187 8.79 -12.32 9.66
CA THR A 187 7.93 -13.24 10.42
C THR A 187 6.69 -13.63 9.65
N SER A 188 6.03 -12.71 8.93
CA SER A 188 4.85 -13.05 8.13
C SER A 188 5.18 -14.01 6.99
N LYS A 189 6.34 -13.85 6.34
CA LYS A 189 6.82 -14.82 5.33
C LYS A 189 7.08 -16.20 5.94
N LYS A 190 7.72 -16.25 7.11
CA LYS A 190 7.95 -17.52 7.83
C LYS A 190 6.65 -18.16 8.29
N TYR A 191 5.67 -17.36 8.69
CA TYR A 191 4.33 -17.83 9.05
C TYR A 191 3.63 -18.53 7.87
N VAL A 192 3.69 -17.94 6.67
CA VAL A 192 3.17 -18.57 5.44
C VAL A 192 3.86 -19.90 5.18
N LEU A 193 5.20 -19.96 5.25
CA LEU A 193 5.95 -21.21 5.06
C LEU A 193 5.56 -22.33 6.03
N ILE A 194 5.22 -22.00 7.28
CA ILE A 194 4.74 -22.98 8.27
C ILE A 194 3.35 -23.48 7.89
N ALA A 195 2.47 -22.59 7.44
CA ALA A 195 1.12 -22.95 7.00
C ALA A 195 1.14 -23.79 5.70
N GLU A 196 2.08 -23.53 4.79
CA GLU A 196 2.28 -24.35 3.59
C GLU A 196 2.70 -25.78 3.95
N LYS A 197 3.67 -25.94 4.86
CA LYS A 197 4.07 -27.26 5.37
C LYS A 197 2.91 -27.99 6.04
N TRP A 198 2.06 -27.27 6.78
CA TRP A 198 0.87 -27.89 7.39
C TRP A 198 -0.07 -28.43 6.30
N LYS A 199 -0.33 -27.65 5.25
CA LYS A 199 -1.16 -28.10 4.12
C LYS A 199 -0.59 -29.36 3.45
N GLU A 200 0.72 -29.39 3.20
CA GLU A 200 1.38 -30.56 2.59
C GLU A 200 1.21 -31.84 3.43
N VAL A 201 1.31 -31.72 4.76
CA VAL A 201 1.16 -32.87 5.66
C VAL A 201 -0.30 -33.27 5.88
N ALA A 202 -1.22 -32.31 5.79
CA ALA A 202 -2.65 -32.53 6.01
C ALA A 202 -3.40 -33.04 4.77
N GLU A 203 -2.76 -33.14 3.61
CA GLU A 203 -3.37 -33.62 2.36
C GLU A 203 -3.98 -35.02 2.52
N GLY A 204 -5.28 -35.17 2.24
CA GLY A 204 -6.01 -36.44 2.40
C GLY A 204 -6.38 -36.80 3.84
N THR A 205 -6.22 -35.88 4.80
CA THR A 205 -6.65 -36.04 6.20
C THR A 205 -7.89 -35.21 6.51
N GLU A 206 -8.54 -35.47 7.66
CA GLU A 206 -9.66 -34.65 8.15
C GLU A 206 -9.28 -33.18 8.44
N ASP A 207 -7.97 -32.89 8.57
CA ASP A 207 -7.44 -31.55 8.85
C ASP A 207 -7.18 -30.72 7.59
N GLU A 208 -7.36 -31.28 6.38
CA GLU A 208 -7.04 -30.63 5.10
C GLU A 208 -7.76 -29.27 4.96
N ALA A 209 -9.08 -29.24 5.17
CA ALA A 209 -9.87 -28.01 5.07
C ALA A 209 -9.38 -26.92 6.05
N ARG A 210 -9.00 -27.32 7.28
CA ARG A 210 -8.46 -26.39 8.28
C ARG A 210 -7.09 -25.86 7.89
N SER A 211 -6.24 -26.72 7.31
CA SER A 211 -4.91 -26.33 6.83
C SER A 211 -4.99 -25.33 5.66
N ILE A 212 -5.94 -25.51 4.74
CA ILE A 212 -6.18 -24.61 3.61
C ILE A 212 -6.63 -23.23 4.11
N SER A 213 -7.63 -23.18 4.99
CA SER A 213 -8.09 -21.90 5.57
C SER A 213 -7.00 -21.18 6.36
N ALA A 214 -6.14 -21.92 7.06
CA ALA A 214 -5.01 -21.34 7.77
C ALA A 214 -3.94 -20.77 6.82
N LEU A 215 -3.68 -21.44 5.69
CA LEU A 215 -2.78 -20.95 4.66
C LEU A 215 -3.33 -19.67 4.00
N GLU A 216 -4.60 -19.65 3.62
CA GLU A 216 -5.25 -18.46 3.07
C GLU A 216 -5.16 -17.27 4.03
N PHE A 217 -5.46 -17.51 5.31
CA PHE A 217 -5.34 -16.50 6.36
C PHE A 217 -3.89 -16.01 6.55
N ALA A 218 -2.90 -16.90 6.43
CA ALA A 218 -1.50 -16.54 6.51
C ALA A 218 -1.03 -15.70 5.31
N ILE A 219 -1.46 -16.07 4.10
CA ILE A 219 -1.15 -15.33 2.87
C ILE A 219 -1.76 -13.92 2.94
N ASP A 220 -3.05 -13.82 3.28
CA ASP A 220 -3.75 -12.54 3.46
C ASP A 220 -3.04 -11.66 4.50
N GLY A 221 -2.67 -12.26 5.64
CA GLY A 221 -1.92 -11.59 6.70
C GLY A 221 -0.55 -11.08 6.22
N ASN A 222 0.17 -11.86 5.41
CA ASN A 222 1.46 -11.46 4.84
C ASN A 222 1.31 -10.30 3.85
N LEU A 223 0.35 -10.40 2.93
CA LEU A 223 0.07 -9.35 1.95
C LEU A 223 -0.29 -8.03 2.63
N ARG A 224 -1.09 -8.08 3.71
CA ARG A 224 -1.39 -6.91 4.54
C ARG A 224 -0.13 -6.30 5.16
N VAL A 225 0.66 -7.10 5.88
CA VAL A 225 1.87 -6.61 6.58
C VAL A 225 2.88 -6.03 5.59
N GLU A 226 3.07 -6.66 4.44
CA GLU A 226 3.95 -6.15 3.38
C GLU A 226 3.44 -4.82 2.80
N THR A 227 2.13 -4.70 2.57
CA THR A 227 1.53 -3.45 2.06
C THR A 227 1.66 -2.32 3.07
N GLU A 228 1.38 -2.57 4.36
CA GLU A 228 1.55 -1.59 5.45
C GLU A 228 3.02 -1.16 5.59
N PHE A 229 3.96 -2.10 5.44
CA PHE A 229 5.39 -1.81 5.45
C PHE A 229 5.81 -0.90 4.29
N ILE A 230 5.31 -1.14 3.07
CA ILE A 230 5.57 -0.26 1.92
C ILE A 230 5.04 1.15 2.20
N LEU A 231 3.81 1.27 2.69
CA LEU A 231 3.23 2.58 3.01
C LEU A 231 4.12 3.34 4.01
N ILE A 232 4.63 2.69 5.05
CA ILE A 232 5.55 3.32 6.00
C ILE A 232 6.89 3.68 5.35
N LYS A 233 7.48 2.78 4.56
CA LYS A 233 8.75 3.00 3.85
C LYS A 233 8.72 4.25 2.97
N TYR A 234 7.58 4.53 2.32
CA TYR A 234 7.40 5.69 1.45
C TYR A 234 6.81 6.93 2.16
N GLY A 235 6.65 6.91 3.49
CA GLY A 235 6.11 8.04 4.25
C GLY A 235 4.59 8.25 4.07
N LEU A 236 3.86 7.21 3.66
CA LEU A 236 2.42 7.17 3.40
C LEU A 236 1.65 6.43 4.52
N SER A 237 2.08 6.57 5.77
CA SER A 237 1.53 5.85 6.93
C SER A 237 0.25 6.47 7.52
N GLU A 238 -0.60 7.06 6.68
CA GLU A 238 -1.84 7.69 7.13
C GLU A 238 -2.91 6.65 7.45
N GLN A 239 -3.71 6.90 8.50
CA GLN A 239 -4.71 5.93 8.98
C GLN A 239 -5.71 5.53 7.89
N ARG A 240 -6.14 6.46 7.03
CA ARG A 240 -7.04 6.17 5.90
C ARG A 240 -6.51 5.08 4.98
N TYR A 241 -5.20 5.04 4.75
CA TYR A 241 -4.57 4.05 3.89
C TYR A 241 -4.48 2.70 4.59
N LEU A 242 -4.13 2.70 5.88
CA LEU A 242 -4.10 1.48 6.71
C LEU A 242 -5.48 0.84 6.84
N ASP A 243 -6.54 1.65 6.97
CA ASP A 243 -7.92 1.15 7.03
C ASP A 243 -8.32 0.47 5.72
N MET A 244 -7.99 1.05 4.55
CA MET A 244 -8.24 0.43 3.24
C MET A 244 -7.47 -0.88 3.02
N VAL A 245 -6.27 -1.01 3.57
CA VAL A 245 -5.52 -2.29 3.56
C VAL A 245 -6.28 -3.34 4.39
N ASN A 246 -6.79 -2.96 5.57
CA ASN A 246 -7.57 -3.86 6.42
C ASN A 246 -8.89 -4.29 5.80
N GLU A 247 -9.54 -3.41 5.03
CA GLU A 247 -10.78 -3.68 4.29
C GLU A 247 -10.56 -4.47 3.00
N LYS A 248 -9.30 -4.81 2.65
CA LYS A 248 -8.90 -5.47 1.39
C LYS A 248 -9.30 -4.67 0.13
N ALA A 249 -9.47 -3.35 0.25
CA ALA A 249 -9.89 -2.47 -0.84
C ALA A 249 -8.67 -1.91 -1.61
N ILE A 250 -7.84 -2.79 -2.17
CA ILE A 250 -6.53 -2.39 -2.74
C ILE A 250 -6.68 -1.46 -3.96
N ASP A 251 -7.68 -1.66 -4.81
CA ASP A 251 -7.91 -0.77 -5.95
C ASP A 251 -8.24 0.66 -5.47
N ASN A 252 -9.08 0.77 -4.43
CA ASN A 252 -9.41 2.06 -3.80
C ASN A 252 -8.21 2.68 -3.09
N LEU A 253 -7.33 1.86 -2.50
CA LEU A 253 -6.06 2.32 -1.94
C LEU A 253 -5.20 2.97 -3.04
N VAL A 254 -5.01 2.30 -4.18
CA VAL A 254 -4.24 2.83 -5.30
C VAL A 254 -4.83 4.15 -5.80
N LEU A 255 -6.15 4.21 -6.01
CA LEU A 255 -6.83 5.46 -6.40
C LEU A 255 -6.57 6.58 -5.37
N SER A 256 -6.74 6.29 -4.08
CA SER A 256 -6.58 7.25 -3.00
C SER A 256 -5.13 7.72 -2.82
N LEU A 257 -4.14 6.89 -3.20
CA LEU A 257 -2.74 7.28 -3.25
C LEU A 257 -2.47 8.29 -4.38
N TYR A 258 -3.06 8.10 -5.56
CA TYR A 258 -2.96 9.08 -6.65
C TYR A 258 -3.80 10.34 -6.44
N GLU A 259 -4.77 10.30 -5.53
CA GLU A 259 -5.49 11.50 -5.10
C GLU A 259 -4.73 12.35 -4.07
N HIS A 260 -3.63 11.84 -3.52
CA HIS A 260 -2.86 12.46 -2.45
C HIS A 260 -2.35 13.87 -2.80
N ASP A 261 -2.48 14.80 -1.85
CA ASP A 261 -2.20 16.23 -2.03
C ASP A 261 -0.75 16.54 -2.42
N SER A 262 0.21 15.65 -2.14
CA SER A 262 1.61 15.84 -2.52
C SER A 262 1.78 16.00 -4.04
N ILE A 263 0.93 15.34 -4.84
CA ILE A 263 0.95 15.43 -6.31
C ILE A 263 0.60 16.83 -6.78
N ILE A 264 -0.32 17.50 -6.11
CA ILE A 264 -0.67 18.88 -6.43
C ILE A 264 0.40 19.83 -5.87
N LYS A 265 0.85 19.62 -4.63
CA LYS A 265 1.84 20.48 -3.96
C LYS A 265 3.17 20.53 -4.71
N ARG A 266 3.66 19.40 -5.22
CA ARG A 266 4.91 19.33 -6.02
C ARG A 266 4.85 20.12 -7.33
N SER A 267 3.65 20.34 -7.88
CA SER A 267 3.48 21.16 -9.08
C SER A 267 3.57 22.67 -8.78
N LYS A 268 3.30 23.06 -7.52
CA LYS A 268 3.28 24.46 -7.06
C LYS A 268 4.64 24.88 -6.47
N THR A 269 5.33 23.97 -5.78
CA THR A 269 6.60 24.25 -5.09
C THR A 269 7.68 23.26 -5.54
N ALA A 270 8.79 23.77 -6.07
CA ALA A 270 9.95 22.96 -6.42
C ALA A 270 10.81 22.65 -5.17
N GLY A 271 11.30 21.42 -5.05
CA GLY A 271 12.25 21.02 -4.00
C GLY A 271 11.66 20.69 -2.62
N GLY A 272 10.39 20.27 -2.55
CA GLY A 272 9.80 19.75 -1.32
C GLY A 272 10.11 18.27 -1.08
N ASP A 273 10.07 17.85 0.19
CA ASP A 273 10.11 16.44 0.59
C ASP A 273 8.72 15.83 0.35
N TYR A 274 8.57 15.09 -0.74
CA TYR A 274 7.32 14.50 -1.17
C TYR A 274 7.47 12.98 -1.31
N PRO A 275 6.47 12.20 -0.87
CA PRO A 275 6.51 10.75 -1.01
C PRO A 275 6.49 10.35 -2.49
N ASP A 276 7.26 9.32 -2.83
CA ASP A 276 7.21 8.70 -4.16
C ASP A 276 6.02 7.74 -4.27
N ILE A 277 4.90 8.27 -4.75
CA ILE A 277 3.65 7.53 -4.92
C ILE A 277 3.76 6.49 -6.05
N ASN A 278 4.52 6.77 -7.12
CA ASN A 278 4.64 5.82 -8.22
C ASN A 278 5.41 4.58 -7.77
N GLY A 279 6.55 4.77 -7.08
CA GLY A 279 7.33 3.68 -6.50
C GLY A 279 6.52 2.87 -5.48
N ALA A 280 5.80 3.53 -4.58
CA ALA A 280 4.95 2.85 -3.60
C ALA A 280 3.88 1.98 -4.27
N VAL A 281 3.14 2.54 -5.24
CA VAL A 281 2.08 1.81 -5.96
C VAL A 281 2.64 0.67 -6.80
N GLU A 282 3.81 0.83 -7.42
CA GLU A 282 4.46 -0.25 -8.17
C GLU A 282 4.89 -1.41 -7.28
N GLU A 283 5.44 -1.14 -6.09
CA GLU A 283 5.76 -2.19 -5.11
C GLU A 283 4.49 -2.89 -4.61
N ILE A 284 3.42 -2.13 -4.30
CA ILE A 284 2.13 -2.70 -3.87
C ILE A 284 1.51 -3.58 -4.96
N ALA A 285 1.48 -3.10 -6.21
CA ALA A 285 0.92 -3.84 -7.34
C ALA A 285 1.68 -5.15 -7.60
N LYS A 286 3.01 -5.18 -7.42
CA LYS A 286 3.83 -6.39 -7.55
C LYS A 286 3.46 -7.44 -6.50
N ILE A 287 3.26 -7.02 -5.25
CA ILE A 287 2.96 -7.93 -4.12
C ILE A 287 1.52 -8.45 -4.24
N GLN A 288 0.57 -7.57 -4.51
CA GLN A 288 -0.85 -7.89 -4.61
C GLN A 288 -1.25 -8.51 -5.97
N LYS A 289 -0.30 -8.58 -6.93
CA LYS A 289 -0.50 -9.08 -8.30
C LYS A 289 -1.63 -8.38 -9.05
N ILE A 290 -1.75 -7.07 -8.86
CA ILE A 290 -2.79 -6.24 -9.49
C ILE A 290 -2.28 -5.69 -10.82
N SER A 291 -3.17 -5.63 -11.81
CA SER A 291 -2.92 -4.95 -13.08
C SER A 291 -2.91 -3.42 -12.86
N LEU A 292 -1.73 -2.86 -12.59
CA LEU A 292 -1.56 -1.41 -12.44
C LEU A 292 -1.95 -0.65 -13.71
N MET A 293 -1.77 -1.26 -14.89
CA MET A 293 -2.07 -0.63 -16.16
C MET A 293 -3.57 -0.37 -16.35
N SER A 294 -4.43 -1.33 -16.01
CA SER A 294 -5.89 -1.14 -16.10
C SER A 294 -6.35 0.00 -15.19
N LEU A 295 -5.87 0.03 -13.93
CA LEU A 295 -6.20 1.12 -13.01
C LEU A 295 -5.72 2.49 -13.53
N LYS A 296 -4.52 2.56 -14.11
CA LYS A 296 -4.00 3.78 -14.73
C LYS A 296 -4.84 4.22 -15.93
N TYR A 297 -5.29 3.30 -16.78
CA TYR A 297 -6.19 3.61 -17.90
C TYR A 297 -7.55 4.13 -17.42
N ASP A 298 -8.12 3.51 -16.38
CA ASP A 298 -9.40 3.94 -15.81
C ASP A 298 -9.29 5.33 -15.19
N MET A 299 -8.22 5.60 -14.42
CA MET A 299 -7.94 6.93 -13.88
C MET A 299 -7.79 7.99 -14.97
N LEU A 300 -7.01 7.71 -16.02
CA LEU A 300 -6.86 8.65 -17.14
C LEU A 300 -8.18 8.88 -17.88
N THR A 301 -8.96 7.84 -18.11
CA THR A 301 -10.27 7.96 -18.78
C THR A 301 -11.21 8.86 -17.98
N ASN A 302 -11.15 8.79 -16.64
CA ASN A 302 -12.00 9.58 -15.75
C ASN A 302 -11.49 11.01 -15.49
N TRP A 303 -10.17 11.23 -15.44
CA TRP A 303 -9.58 12.52 -15.06
C TRP A 303 -9.16 13.41 -16.23
N LEU A 304 -9.00 12.85 -17.43
CA LEU A 304 -8.59 13.59 -18.63
C LEU A 304 -9.70 14.46 -19.26
N PRO A 305 -10.99 14.03 -19.33
CA PRO A 305 -12.06 14.89 -19.82
C PRO A 305 -12.19 16.18 -19.00
N GLU A 306 -12.54 17.28 -19.67
CA GLU A 306 -13.00 18.49 -18.96
C GLU A 306 -14.39 18.24 -18.41
N ASN A 307 -14.56 18.33 -17.09
CA ASN A 307 -15.86 18.39 -16.45
C ASN A 307 -16.50 19.76 -16.66
N LYS A 308 -16.67 20.15 -17.93
CA LYS A 308 -17.63 21.18 -18.31
C LYS A 308 -18.95 20.46 -18.40
N ASP A 309 -19.79 20.66 -17.39
CA ASP A 309 -21.11 20.01 -17.31
C ASP A 309 -21.76 19.91 -18.69
N LEU A 310 -22.12 18.69 -19.06
CA LEU A 310 -22.93 18.32 -20.22
C LEU A 310 -24.36 18.88 -20.08
N ASN A 311 -24.52 20.17 -19.80
CA ASN A 311 -25.81 20.84 -19.68
C ASN A 311 -26.32 21.36 -21.03
N TYR A 312 -25.78 20.88 -22.15
CA TYR A 312 -26.17 21.29 -23.50
C TYR A 312 -27.07 20.28 -24.24
N MET A 313 -27.54 19.22 -23.56
CA MET A 313 -28.37 18.20 -24.19
C MET A 313 -29.69 17.92 -23.47
N ASP A 314 -30.18 18.83 -22.63
CA ASP A 314 -31.59 18.80 -22.21
C ASP A 314 -32.30 20.09 -22.66
N GLU A 315 -33.24 19.90 -23.58
CA GLU A 315 -34.02 20.94 -24.25
C GLU A 315 -34.83 21.77 -23.26
N SER A 316 -34.75 23.10 -23.33
CA SER A 316 -35.95 23.95 -23.50
C SER A 316 -35.56 25.42 -23.57
N LEU A 317 -36.16 26.08 -24.55
CA LEU A 317 -36.24 27.51 -24.80
C LEU A 317 -36.39 28.33 -23.51
N SER A 318 -35.30 28.92 -23.01
CA SER A 318 -35.39 30.14 -22.20
C SER A 318 -34.22 31.06 -22.52
N LEU A 319 -34.54 32.11 -23.25
CA LEU A 319 -33.71 33.28 -23.45
C LEU A 319 -33.60 34.01 -22.10
N ASP A 320 -32.58 33.72 -21.29
CA ASP A 320 -32.21 34.61 -20.19
C ASP A 320 -30.69 34.66 -20.03
N PHE A 321 -30.14 35.74 -20.55
CA PHE A 321 -28.74 36.14 -20.46
C PHE A 321 -28.47 36.64 -19.04
N HIS A 322 -28.12 35.76 -18.10
CA HIS A 322 -27.65 36.18 -16.78
C HIS A 322 -26.29 35.59 -16.39
N GLN A 323 -25.39 36.52 -16.06
CA GLN A 323 -24.01 36.45 -15.58
C GLN A 323 -23.79 35.64 -14.28
N SER A 324 -24.69 34.73 -13.90
CA SER A 324 -24.72 34.05 -12.60
C SER A 324 -23.97 32.71 -12.55
N SER A 325 -23.53 32.14 -13.68
CA SER A 325 -22.86 30.83 -13.72
C SER A 325 -21.41 30.83 -13.19
N ARG A 326 -20.77 31.99 -13.01
CA ARG A 326 -19.35 32.04 -12.61
C ARG A 326 -19.06 31.62 -11.16
N ARG A 327 -20.01 31.74 -10.23
CA ARG A 327 -19.76 31.42 -8.81
C ARG A 327 -19.86 29.93 -8.48
N LYS A 328 -20.61 29.14 -9.28
CA LYS A 328 -20.67 27.67 -9.12
C LYS A 328 -19.51 26.93 -9.81
N ASN A 329 -18.89 27.55 -10.83
CA ASN A 329 -17.85 26.91 -11.65
C ASN A 329 -16.41 27.02 -11.10
N LEU A 330 -16.15 27.84 -10.07
CA LEU A 330 -14.77 28.02 -9.60
C LEU A 330 -14.19 26.76 -8.93
N LYS A 331 -15.04 26.01 -8.19
CA LYS A 331 -14.63 24.77 -7.51
C LYS A 331 -14.45 23.60 -8.48
N THR A 332 -15.26 23.52 -9.53
CA THR A 332 -15.12 22.52 -10.59
C THR A 332 -13.87 22.80 -11.42
N ASP A 333 -13.58 24.06 -11.73
CA ASP A 333 -12.36 24.47 -12.45
C ASP A 333 -11.07 24.17 -11.66
N GLU A 334 -11.08 24.26 -10.33
CA GLU A 334 -9.91 23.88 -9.50
C GLU A 334 -9.72 22.36 -9.47
N LYS A 335 -10.79 21.60 -9.24
CA LYS A 335 -10.72 20.12 -9.26
C LYS A 335 -10.27 19.59 -10.62
N ASP A 336 -10.70 20.23 -11.70
CA ASP A 336 -10.36 19.88 -13.07
C ASP A 336 -8.87 20.16 -13.38
N LYS A 337 -8.31 21.25 -12.85
CA LYS A 337 -6.86 21.51 -12.89
C LYS A 337 -6.06 20.50 -12.07
N ASP A 338 -6.54 20.16 -10.88
CA ASP A 338 -5.89 19.17 -10.02
C ASP A 338 -5.89 17.78 -10.68
N ASN A 339 -7.01 17.40 -11.32
CA ASN A 339 -7.11 16.17 -12.11
C ASN A 339 -6.13 16.15 -13.28
N TYR A 340 -5.97 17.25 -14.00
CA TYR A 340 -4.97 17.36 -15.05
C TYR A 340 -3.54 17.16 -14.50
N ILE A 341 -3.21 17.75 -13.35
CA ILE A 341 -1.89 17.56 -12.71
C ILE A 341 -1.67 16.09 -12.32
N ARG A 342 -2.70 15.41 -11.81
CA ARG A 342 -2.66 13.96 -11.52
C ARG A 342 -2.45 13.12 -12.78
N CYS A 343 -3.12 13.45 -13.89
CA CYS A 343 -2.90 12.80 -15.18
C CYS A 343 -1.44 12.93 -15.63
N VAL A 344 -0.85 14.13 -15.52
CA VAL A 344 0.56 14.37 -15.86
C VAL A 344 1.49 13.53 -14.98
N TYR A 345 1.20 13.45 -13.67
CA TYR A 345 1.96 12.63 -12.73
C TYR A 345 1.92 11.13 -13.09
N ILE A 346 0.74 10.58 -13.34
CA ILE A 346 0.57 9.17 -13.71
C ILE A 346 1.28 8.87 -15.04
N SER A 347 1.23 9.82 -15.97
CA SER A 347 1.78 9.69 -17.33
C SER A 347 3.31 9.75 -17.39
N GLN A 348 3.99 9.99 -16.26
CA GLN A 348 5.45 9.88 -16.16
C GLN A 348 5.96 8.47 -16.52
N CYS A 349 5.11 7.46 -16.38
CA CYS A 349 5.37 6.11 -16.86
C CYS A 349 5.23 6.02 -18.39
N SER A 350 6.24 5.49 -19.08
CA SER A 350 6.31 5.42 -20.55
C SER A 350 5.20 4.57 -21.20
N GLU A 351 4.66 3.61 -20.45
CA GLU A 351 3.67 2.64 -20.96
C GLU A 351 2.35 3.31 -21.35
N LEU A 352 2.05 4.49 -20.81
CA LEU A 352 0.82 5.24 -21.08
C LEU A 352 0.92 6.16 -22.31
N HIS A 353 2.12 6.37 -22.85
CA HIS A 353 2.34 7.34 -23.92
C HIS A 353 1.60 6.96 -25.20
N HIS A 354 1.55 5.67 -25.54
CA HIS A 354 0.80 5.18 -26.71
C HIS A 354 -0.71 5.40 -26.57
N PHE A 355 -1.26 5.22 -25.36
CA PHE A 355 -2.68 5.45 -25.08
C PHE A 355 -3.05 6.93 -25.14
N LEU A 356 -2.22 7.82 -24.57
CA LEU A 356 -2.43 9.27 -24.72
C LEU A 356 -2.32 9.71 -26.18
N MET A 357 -1.39 9.12 -26.94
CA MET A 357 -1.25 9.40 -28.36
C MET A 357 -2.47 8.94 -29.17
N SER A 358 -3.04 7.76 -28.87
CA SER A 358 -4.26 7.29 -29.57
C SER A 358 -5.44 8.22 -29.31
N ILE A 359 -5.61 8.68 -28.06
CA ILE A 359 -6.63 9.68 -27.71
C ILE A 359 -6.39 10.99 -28.45
N ALA A 360 -5.17 11.53 -28.44
CA ALA A 360 -4.83 12.80 -29.09
C ALA A 360 -5.12 12.78 -30.60
N LEU A 361 -4.85 11.66 -31.26
CA LEU A 361 -5.12 11.46 -32.68
C LEU A 361 -6.60 11.13 -32.98
N GLY A 362 -7.44 10.96 -31.95
CA GLY A 362 -8.83 10.53 -32.12
C GLY A 362 -8.96 9.11 -32.65
N LYS A 363 -7.93 8.27 -32.50
CA LYS A 363 -7.97 6.84 -32.84
C LYS A 363 -8.69 6.12 -31.71
N SER A 364 -9.92 5.69 -31.97
CA SER A 364 -10.74 4.95 -31.00
C SER A 364 -10.03 3.67 -30.57
N THR A 365 -9.75 3.55 -29.26
CA THR A 365 -9.35 2.29 -28.60
C THR A 365 -10.55 1.53 -28.02
N SER A 366 -11.74 2.15 -27.98
CA SER A 366 -13.01 1.52 -27.59
C SER A 366 -14.17 2.04 -28.43
N MET A 367 -15.08 1.14 -28.79
CA MET A 367 -16.13 1.29 -29.81
C MET A 367 -17.24 2.34 -29.54
N SER A 368 -17.08 3.31 -28.62
CA SER A 368 -18.21 4.20 -28.26
C SER A 368 -17.93 5.66 -27.92
N SER A 369 -16.69 6.18 -27.89
CA SER A 369 -16.49 7.60 -27.54
C SER A 369 -15.88 8.43 -28.67
N VAL A 370 -16.69 9.31 -29.27
CA VAL A 370 -16.16 10.46 -30.01
C VAL A 370 -15.48 11.38 -28.99
N HIS A 371 -14.14 11.37 -28.96
CA HIS A 371 -13.39 12.26 -28.08
C HIS A 371 -13.60 13.72 -28.52
N SER A 372 -14.03 14.58 -27.59
CA SER A 372 -14.14 16.02 -27.84
C SER A 372 -12.78 16.63 -28.16
N THR A 373 -12.74 17.76 -28.89
CA THR A 373 -11.50 18.48 -29.19
C THR A 373 -10.74 18.84 -27.92
N SER A 374 -11.44 19.22 -26.86
CA SER A 374 -10.84 19.50 -25.55
C SER A 374 -10.17 18.27 -24.93
N HIS A 375 -10.82 17.10 -24.98
CA HIS A 375 -10.26 15.85 -24.49
C HIS A 375 -8.99 15.46 -25.28
N LYS A 376 -9.02 15.58 -26.62
CA LYS A 376 -7.84 15.37 -27.48
C LYS A 376 -6.70 16.33 -27.15
N LEU A 377 -7.02 17.61 -26.95
CA LEU A 377 -6.06 18.65 -26.60
C LEU A 377 -5.40 18.38 -25.24
N ARG A 378 -6.16 17.92 -24.24
CA ARG A 378 -5.63 17.56 -22.92
C ARG A 378 -4.72 16.35 -22.96
N ALA A 379 -5.11 15.30 -23.68
CA ALA A 379 -4.26 14.13 -23.91
C ALA A 379 -2.90 14.54 -24.50
N LEU A 380 -2.94 15.39 -25.52
CA LEU A 380 -1.73 15.88 -26.19
C LEU A 380 -0.87 16.77 -25.28
N LYS A 381 -1.49 17.65 -24.49
CA LYS A 381 -0.79 18.46 -23.48
C LYS A 381 -0.13 17.59 -22.41
N CYS A 382 -0.82 16.55 -21.94
CA CYS A 382 -0.29 15.61 -20.96
C CYS A 382 0.96 14.92 -21.53
N LEU A 383 0.88 14.41 -22.76
CA LEU A 383 2.00 13.75 -23.43
C LEU A 383 3.20 14.70 -23.63
N LEU A 384 2.96 15.91 -24.15
CA LEU A 384 3.99 16.94 -24.33
C LEU A 384 4.64 17.42 -23.02
N SER A 385 3.96 17.26 -21.88
CA SER A 385 4.49 17.66 -20.58
C SER A 385 5.48 16.66 -19.98
N VAL A 386 5.48 15.41 -20.47
CA VAL A 386 6.29 14.32 -19.91
C VAL A 386 7.41 13.88 -20.87
N VAL A 387 7.16 13.93 -22.18
CA VAL A 387 8.04 13.31 -23.18
C VAL A 387 9.00 14.35 -23.77
N ASP A 388 10.30 14.02 -23.78
CA ASP A 388 11.34 14.81 -24.44
C ASP A 388 11.30 14.60 -25.97
N GLU A 389 11.80 15.56 -26.77
CA GLU A 389 11.80 15.49 -28.25
C GLU A 389 12.38 14.17 -28.79
N ASN A 390 13.48 13.69 -28.20
CA ASN A 390 14.13 12.43 -28.58
C ASN A 390 13.34 11.17 -28.19
N ALA A 391 12.49 11.26 -27.16
CA ALA A 391 11.64 10.15 -26.74
C ALA A 391 10.38 10.05 -27.62
N PHE A 392 9.92 11.16 -28.19
CA PHE A 392 8.83 11.19 -29.16
C PHE A 392 9.15 10.45 -30.45
N GLU A 393 10.37 10.55 -30.96
CA GLU A 393 10.79 9.84 -32.18
C GLU A 393 10.64 8.31 -32.05
N LYS A 394 10.73 7.79 -30.82
CA LYS A 394 10.54 6.36 -30.52
C LYS A 394 9.08 5.92 -30.47
N LEU A 395 8.15 6.85 -30.23
CA LEU A 395 6.70 6.57 -30.21
C LEU A 395 6.11 6.40 -31.62
N ALA A 396 6.90 6.68 -32.66
CA ALA A 396 6.76 6.20 -34.06
C ALA A 396 5.41 6.39 -34.78
N ILE A 397 4.50 7.24 -34.30
CA ILE A 397 3.18 7.45 -34.92
C ILE A 397 3.09 8.76 -35.72
N THR A 398 3.98 9.74 -35.50
CA THR A 398 3.97 11.06 -36.14
C THR A 398 5.31 11.77 -35.96
N ASN A 399 5.72 12.61 -36.92
CA ASN A 399 6.90 13.47 -36.74
C ASN A 399 6.60 14.55 -35.68
N TYR A 400 7.60 14.95 -34.88
CA TYR A 400 7.41 15.97 -33.83
C TYR A 400 6.80 17.28 -34.39
N SER A 401 7.22 17.70 -35.59
CA SER A 401 6.67 18.88 -36.28
C SER A 401 5.17 18.78 -36.57
N GLU A 402 4.70 17.63 -37.07
CA GLU A 402 3.29 17.38 -37.38
C GLU A 402 2.43 17.39 -36.11
N LEU A 403 3.00 16.93 -35.00
CA LEU A 403 2.35 16.95 -33.70
C LEU A 403 2.19 18.37 -33.16
N LEU A 404 3.16 19.26 -33.39
CA LEU A 404 3.04 20.68 -33.03
C LEU A 404 2.02 21.42 -33.87
N GLU A 405 1.89 21.07 -35.15
CA GLU A 405 0.83 21.57 -36.02
C GLU A 405 -0.55 21.08 -35.54
N LEU A 406 -0.67 19.79 -35.19
CA LEU A 406 -1.89 19.24 -34.59
C LEU A 406 -2.23 19.96 -33.28
N TYR A 407 -1.26 20.15 -32.40
CA TYR A 407 -1.42 20.87 -31.14
C TYR A 407 -1.94 22.30 -31.35
N SER A 408 -1.30 23.04 -32.25
CA SER A 408 -1.69 24.41 -32.60
C SER A 408 -3.12 24.44 -33.15
N SER A 409 -3.46 23.51 -34.03
CA SER A 409 -4.79 23.40 -34.62
C SER A 409 -5.85 23.10 -33.56
N LEU A 410 -5.59 22.14 -32.66
CA LEU A 410 -6.50 21.77 -31.57
C LEU A 410 -6.72 22.93 -30.57
N ILE A 411 -5.70 23.76 -30.29
CA ILE A 411 -5.87 24.96 -29.46
C ILE A 411 -6.88 25.91 -30.09
N PHE A 412 -6.72 26.22 -31.38
CA PHE A 412 -7.59 27.17 -32.04
C PHE A 412 -9.00 26.63 -32.19
N VAL A 413 -9.17 25.36 -32.57
CA VAL A 413 -10.49 24.71 -32.63
C VAL A 413 -11.15 24.70 -31.26
N SER A 414 -10.45 24.36 -30.19
CA SER A 414 -11.00 24.39 -28.83
C SER A 414 -11.43 25.80 -28.39
N LYS A 415 -10.69 26.84 -28.78
CA LYS A 415 -11.09 28.23 -28.52
C LYS A 415 -12.30 28.64 -29.35
N LEU A 416 -12.40 28.21 -30.61
CA LEU A 416 -13.56 28.46 -31.47
C LEU A 416 -14.82 27.80 -30.88
N GLU A 417 -14.72 26.54 -30.45
CA GLU A 417 -15.82 25.81 -29.79
C GLU A 417 -16.28 26.54 -28.52
N SER A 418 -15.36 27.12 -27.74
CA SER A 418 -15.70 27.89 -26.55
C SER A 418 -16.47 29.19 -26.85
N LEU A 419 -16.37 29.70 -28.09
CA LEU A 419 -17.14 30.83 -28.60
C LEU A 419 -18.46 30.39 -29.28
N GLY A 420 -18.80 29.09 -29.22
CA GLY A 420 -19.96 28.51 -29.89
C GLY A 420 -19.77 28.22 -31.38
N LEU A 421 -18.53 28.28 -31.89
CA LEU A 421 -18.21 28.01 -33.28
C LEU A 421 -17.64 26.59 -33.42
N HIS A 422 -18.48 25.65 -33.87
CA HIS A 422 -18.09 24.26 -34.05
C HIS A 422 -17.40 24.06 -35.40
N TYR A 423 -16.07 23.91 -35.37
CA TYR A 423 -15.26 23.56 -36.55
C TYR A 423 -14.62 22.19 -36.32
N ASP A 424 -14.73 21.31 -37.31
CA ASP A 424 -13.92 20.10 -37.35
C ASP A 424 -12.46 20.42 -37.72
N LEU A 425 -11.53 19.53 -37.36
CA LEU A 425 -10.10 19.76 -37.62
C LEU A 425 -9.80 19.91 -39.13
N GLU A 426 -10.49 19.17 -39.98
CA GLU A 426 -10.32 19.21 -41.43
C GLU A 426 -10.86 20.51 -42.05
N THR A 427 -12.04 20.95 -41.60
CA THR A 427 -12.66 22.20 -42.05
C THR A 427 -11.89 23.41 -41.54
N TYR A 428 -11.37 23.36 -40.31
CA TYR A 428 -10.47 24.38 -39.81
C TYR A 428 -9.21 24.48 -40.67
N LYS A 429 -8.58 23.36 -41.04
CA LYS A 429 -7.35 23.37 -41.86
C LYS A 429 -7.58 23.98 -43.24
N SER A 430 -8.66 23.61 -43.92
CA SER A 430 -8.98 24.06 -45.28
C SER A 430 -9.58 25.47 -45.36
N CYS A 431 -10.09 26.02 -44.26
CA CYS A 431 -10.68 27.36 -44.23
C CYS A 431 -9.65 28.49 -44.41
N ASP A 432 -10.04 29.54 -45.13
CA ASP A 432 -9.28 30.80 -45.20
C ASP A 432 -9.29 31.49 -43.84
N LYS A 433 -8.10 31.60 -43.25
CA LYS A 433 -7.89 32.18 -41.93
C LYS A 433 -8.25 33.66 -41.88
N LYS A 434 -8.14 34.41 -42.99
CA LYS A 434 -8.55 35.81 -43.06
C LYS A 434 -10.07 35.94 -42.91
N ILE A 435 -10.82 35.13 -43.66
CA ILE A 435 -12.28 35.09 -43.61
C ILE A 435 -12.77 34.65 -42.23
N LEU A 436 -12.08 33.69 -41.61
CA LEU A 436 -12.37 33.24 -40.25
C LEU A 436 -12.19 34.37 -39.22
N ILE A 437 -11.11 35.13 -39.30
CA ILE A 437 -10.86 36.27 -38.40
C ILE A 437 -11.95 37.34 -38.56
N GLU A 438 -12.33 37.67 -39.80
CA GLU A 438 -13.41 38.60 -40.09
C GLU A 438 -14.77 38.12 -39.57
N SER A 439 -15.07 36.82 -39.70
CA SER A 439 -16.33 36.25 -39.20
C SER A 439 -16.41 36.27 -37.68
N ILE A 440 -15.30 35.96 -36.98
CA ILE A 440 -15.21 36.04 -35.51
C ILE A 440 -15.34 37.49 -35.04
N LEU A 441 -14.72 38.45 -35.73
CA LEU A 441 -14.82 39.87 -35.41
C LEU A 441 -16.26 40.39 -35.51
N ARG A 442 -17.02 39.88 -36.49
CA ARG A 442 -18.44 40.23 -36.67
C ARG A 442 -19.35 39.55 -35.65
N SER A 443 -19.13 38.28 -35.32
CA SER A 443 -20.01 37.48 -34.47
C SER A 443 -19.71 37.61 -32.97
N SER A 444 -18.43 37.65 -32.60
CA SER A 444 -17.94 37.57 -31.22
C SER A 444 -16.92 38.65 -30.86
N GLY A 445 -16.70 39.64 -31.74
CA GLY A 445 -15.82 40.79 -31.50
C GLY A 445 -16.31 41.80 -30.45
N VAL A 446 -17.27 41.40 -29.61
CA VAL A 446 -17.77 42.13 -28.43
C VAL A 446 -17.30 41.45 -27.14
N THR A 447 -16.93 40.17 -27.19
CA THR A 447 -16.39 39.44 -26.03
C THR A 447 -14.88 39.59 -25.98
N LYS A 448 -14.34 39.64 -24.76
CA LYS A 448 -12.89 39.69 -24.54
C LYS A 448 -12.22 38.45 -25.11
N GLU A 449 -12.84 37.29 -24.95
CA GLU A 449 -12.37 36.00 -25.42
C GLU A 449 -12.31 35.93 -26.96
N GLY A 450 -13.29 36.52 -27.65
CA GLY A 450 -13.30 36.63 -29.12
C GLY A 450 -12.19 37.54 -29.63
N LEU A 451 -12.02 38.72 -29.01
CA LEU A 451 -10.93 39.66 -29.35
C LEU A 451 -9.54 39.05 -29.08
N ASP A 452 -9.38 38.31 -27.97
CA ASP A 452 -8.12 37.64 -27.65
C ASP A 452 -7.79 36.51 -28.65
N LEU A 453 -8.80 35.77 -29.12
CA LEU A 453 -8.63 34.76 -30.16
C LEU A 453 -8.25 35.37 -31.51
N ILE A 454 -8.88 36.48 -31.90
CA ILE A 454 -8.56 37.21 -33.12
C ILE A 454 -7.10 37.66 -33.10
N VAL A 455 -6.64 38.23 -31.99
CA VAL A 455 -5.23 38.63 -31.83
C VAL A 455 -4.29 37.43 -31.95
N ASP A 456 -4.62 36.32 -31.29
CA ASP A 456 -3.79 35.11 -31.33
C ASP A 456 -3.71 34.53 -32.77
N LEU A 457 -4.83 34.50 -33.51
CA LEU A 457 -4.89 34.03 -34.90
C LEU A 457 -4.13 34.95 -35.86
N SER A 458 -4.34 36.26 -35.76
CA SER A 458 -3.66 37.26 -36.60
C SER A 458 -2.14 37.22 -36.42
N ILE A 459 -1.67 37.06 -35.18
CA ILE A 459 -0.23 36.92 -34.89
C ILE A 459 0.30 35.57 -35.41
N PHE A 460 -0.41 34.48 -35.15
CA PHE A 460 0.05 33.14 -35.53
C PHE A 460 0.16 32.96 -37.05
N PHE A 461 -0.82 33.46 -37.81
CA PHE A 461 -0.85 33.38 -39.27
C PHE A 461 -0.22 34.61 -39.96
N SER A 462 0.33 35.57 -39.20
CA SER A 462 0.91 36.81 -39.72
C SER A 462 -0.04 37.61 -40.63
N ILE A 463 -1.30 37.72 -40.24
CA ILE A 463 -2.35 38.44 -41.00
C ILE A 463 -2.46 39.87 -40.45
N PHE A 464 -1.90 40.82 -41.20
CA PHE A 464 -1.83 42.24 -40.83
C PHE A 464 -2.54 43.15 -41.83
N ASP A 465 -3.85 42.95 -42.00
CA ASP A 465 -4.69 43.84 -42.82
C ASP A 465 -5.00 45.15 -42.07
N SER A 466 -4.66 46.30 -42.67
CA SER A 466 -4.85 47.62 -42.07
C SER A 466 -6.30 47.88 -41.64
N MET A 467 -7.29 47.48 -42.45
CA MET A 467 -8.70 47.76 -42.13
C MET A 467 -9.20 46.90 -40.96
N LEU A 468 -8.71 45.66 -40.88
CA LEU A 468 -9.08 44.73 -39.81
C LEU A 468 -8.44 45.13 -38.49
N TRP A 469 -7.17 45.52 -38.51
CA TRP A 469 -6.45 45.98 -37.32
C TRP A 469 -6.98 47.32 -36.79
N ASP A 470 -7.45 48.22 -37.65
CA ASP A 470 -8.10 49.46 -37.22
C ASP A 470 -9.39 49.20 -36.42
N ASP A 471 -10.25 48.28 -36.86
CA ASP A 471 -11.47 47.92 -36.14
C ASP A 471 -11.16 47.12 -34.85
N LEU A 472 -10.19 46.20 -34.93
CA LEU A 472 -9.73 45.40 -33.78
C LEU A 472 -9.13 46.29 -32.67
N LEU A 473 -8.25 47.24 -33.03
CA LEU A 473 -7.60 48.14 -32.06
C LEU A 473 -8.62 49.07 -31.39
N LYS A 474 -9.59 49.61 -32.14
CA LYS A 474 -10.69 50.40 -31.57
C LYS A 474 -11.46 49.62 -30.50
N ARG A 475 -11.78 48.36 -30.78
CA ARG A 475 -12.51 47.48 -29.84
C ARG A 475 -11.65 47.03 -28.65
N LEU A 476 -10.37 46.75 -28.86
CA LEU A 476 -9.43 46.40 -27.78
C LEU A 476 -9.21 47.55 -26.78
N VAL A 477 -9.17 48.79 -27.29
CA VAL A 477 -9.09 50.00 -26.47
C VAL A 477 -10.37 50.20 -25.66
N GLN A 478 -11.54 49.97 -26.26
CA GLN A 478 -12.83 50.03 -25.57
C GLN A 478 -12.95 49.01 -24.42
N HIS A 479 -12.34 47.82 -24.56
CA HIS A 479 -12.38 46.77 -23.55
C HIS A 479 -11.20 46.79 -22.55
N SER A 480 -10.31 47.79 -22.59
CA SER A 480 -9.16 47.93 -21.68
C SER A 480 -8.29 46.65 -21.57
N SER A 481 -8.03 45.97 -22.68
CA SER A 481 -7.31 44.70 -22.66
C SER A 481 -5.82 44.89 -22.38
N SER A 482 -5.27 44.15 -21.41
CA SER A 482 -3.83 44.07 -21.11
C SER A 482 -2.98 43.49 -22.25
N ARG A 483 -3.61 43.06 -23.35
CA ARG A 483 -2.93 42.57 -24.56
C ARG A 483 -2.62 43.65 -25.60
N LEU A 484 -3.08 44.88 -25.41
CA LEU A 484 -2.75 46.03 -26.28
C LEU A 484 -1.23 46.22 -26.43
N GLU A 485 -0.46 46.14 -25.33
CA GLU A 485 1.01 46.23 -25.36
C GLU A 485 1.67 45.11 -26.20
N LYS A 486 1.06 43.92 -26.24
CA LYS A 486 1.55 42.77 -27.02
C LYS A 486 1.31 42.97 -28.51
N CYS A 487 0.19 43.58 -28.89
CA CYS A 487 -0.08 43.95 -30.28
C CYS A 487 0.93 44.98 -30.79
N PHE A 488 1.19 46.04 -30.01
CA PHE A 488 2.12 47.11 -30.40
C PHE A 488 3.59 46.66 -30.53
N THR A 489 4.01 45.66 -29.74
CA THR A 489 5.38 45.11 -29.83
C THR A 489 5.57 44.19 -31.04
N GLN A 490 4.56 43.42 -31.43
CA GLN A 490 4.61 42.54 -32.61
C GLN A 490 4.50 43.31 -33.93
N ILE A 491 3.69 44.38 -33.96
CA ILE A 491 3.58 45.28 -35.13
C ILE A 491 4.92 45.98 -35.44
N LYS A 492 5.75 46.24 -34.42
CA LYS A 492 7.08 46.86 -34.58
C LYS A 492 8.20 45.88 -34.99
N SER A 493 8.01 44.57 -34.83
CA SER A 493 8.99 43.56 -35.24
C SER A 493 8.28 42.24 -35.62
N PRO A 494 7.92 42.04 -36.90
CA PRO A 494 7.24 40.84 -37.36
C PRO A 494 8.24 39.67 -37.42
N THR A 495 8.49 39.01 -36.28
CA THR A 495 9.28 37.77 -36.24
C THR A 495 8.35 36.60 -35.87
N PRO A 496 8.01 35.72 -36.83
CA PRO A 496 7.12 34.56 -36.61
C PRO A 496 7.62 33.61 -35.52
N SER A 497 8.94 33.52 -35.33
CA SER A 497 9.57 32.60 -34.37
C SER A 497 9.26 32.92 -32.90
N LEU A 498 8.89 34.17 -32.58
CA LEU A 498 8.56 34.58 -31.21
C LEU A 498 7.12 34.19 -30.81
N ALA A 499 6.20 34.11 -31.77
CA ALA A 499 4.82 33.65 -31.58
C ALA A 499 4.78 32.14 -31.32
N PHE A 500 5.55 31.38 -32.12
CA PHE A 500 5.77 29.95 -31.90
C PHE A 500 6.36 29.68 -30.51
N ARG A 501 7.44 30.40 -30.14
CA ARG A 501 8.04 30.34 -28.79
C ARG A 501 7.11 30.82 -27.67
N LYS A 502 6.07 31.63 -27.93
CA LYS A 502 5.16 32.16 -26.90
C LYS A 502 3.90 31.31 -26.68
N LEU A 503 3.36 30.68 -27.72
CA LEU A 503 2.43 29.54 -27.56
C LEU A 503 3.12 28.40 -26.79
N PHE A 504 4.41 28.20 -27.08
CA PHE A 504 5.30 27.36 -26.27
C PHE A 504 5.69 27.96 -24.90
N LYS A 505 5.65 29.28 -24.68
CA LYS A 505 5.76 29.85 -23.31
C LYS A 505 4.51 29.60 -22.50
N GLY A 506 3.36 29.40 -23.14
CA GLY A 506 2.22 28.73 -22.50
C GLY A 506 2.69 27.41 -21.90
N MET A 507 3.45 26.61 -22.66
CA MET A 507 4.21 25.43 -22.24
C MET A 507 5.42 25.72 -21.32
N GLU A 508 6.01 26.92 -21.21
CA GLU A 508 7.03 27.23 -20.18
C GLU A 508 6.40 27.70 -18.85
N SER A 509 5.19 28.25 -18.90
CA SER A 509 4.34 28.56 -17.75
C SER A 509 3.43 27.39 -17.33
N SER A 510 3.20 26.43 -18.24
CA SER A 510 2.50 25.17 -18.03
C SER A 510 3.43 23.96 -18.11
N ARG A 511 4.73 24.16 -18.35
CA ARG A 511 5.77 23.49 -17.58
C ARG A 511 5.44 23.95 -16.18
N SER A 512 4.55 23.22 -15.50
CA SER A 512 4.66 23.09 -14.05
C SER A 512 6.16 22.97 -13.81
N PRO A 513 6.76 23.94 -13.07
CA PRO A 513 8.20 24.15 -13.01
C PRO A 513 8.82 22.77 -12.95
N THR A 514 9.41 22.36 -14.08
CA THR A 514 9.78 20.97 -14.44
C THR A 514 9.68 20.14 -13.20
N LEU A 515 8.60 19.36 -13.00
CA LEU A 515 8.41 18.55 -11.78
C LEU A 515 9.79 18.16 -11.29
N TYR A 516 10.31 18.89 -10.27
CA TYR A 516 11.74 18.93 -9.98
C TYR A 516 12.00 17.69 -9.16
N ILE A 517 11.89 16.56 -9.82
CA ILE A 517 12.18 15.24 -9.33
C ILE A 517 13.49 14.97 -10.03
N LYS A 518 14.54 14.87 -9.22
CA LYS A 518 15.76 14.20 -9.67
C LYS A 518 15.32 12.95 -10.46
N ARG A 519 15.81 12.81 -11.68
CA ARG A 519 16.09 11.48 -12.23
C ARG A 519 17.10 10.87 -11.26
N GLU A 520 16.65 10.30 -10.16
CA GLU A 520 17.45 9.31 -9.43
C GLU A 520 17.43 8.09 -10.35
N SER A 521 18.56 7.97 -11.04
CA SER A 521 19.07 6.78 -11.71
C SER A 521 18.31 5.49 -11.35
N PHE A 522 17.62 4.93 -12.35
CA PHE A 522 17.62 3.49 -12.54
C PHE A 522 19.05 2.99 -12.77
#